data_AF-A0A1F9DFG2-F1
#
_entry.id   AF-A0A1F9DFG2-F1
#
_cell.length_a   1.000
_cell.length_b   1.000
_cell.length_c   1.000
_cell.angle_alpha   90.00
_cell.angle_beta   90.00
_cell.angle_gamma   90.00
#
_symmetry.space_group_name_H-M   'P 1'
#
loop_
_entity.id
_entity.type
_entity.pdbx_description
1 polymer ?
#
loop_
_entity_poly.entity_id
_entity_poly.type
_entity_poly.pdbx_seq_one_letter_code
_entity_poly.pdbx_strand_id
1 'polypeptide(L)'
;MKIDIFAHIFPKSYFDKMVKVAPGGKDMHKRVRNVPSIVDLDERFRIMDRFDEYVQVICLGSPPIEVFGPPSISREMAKLANDGMAELVRKHRDRFPGFIASLPMNDPEGLLAEAERAIKELGAVGVQVFTNVLGRPLTRPETMPLFDLMAKLDRPVWIHPARGADFPDYKEEPKSHYEIWWTFGWPYETSVAMAHLVFSGLFDKYPEIKIITHHLGGMIPYFEGRVG
;
A
#
# COMPACT_ATOMS: atom_id res chain seq x y z
N MET A 1 7.12 -21.77 -10.73
CA MET A 1 6.45 -20.45 -10.71
C MET A 1 6.90 -19.65 -9.50
N LYS A 2 7.48 -18.46 -9.72
CA LYS A 2 7.87 -17.48 -8.70
C LYS A 2 6.84 -16.35 -8.70
N ILE A 3 6.31 -16.01 -7.53
CA ILE A 3 5.31 -14.96 -7.38
C ILE A 3 5.92 -13.81 -6.58
N ASP A 4 6.04 -12.65 -7.20
CA ASP A 4 6.36 -11.41 -6.51
C ASP A 4 5.09 -10.80 -5.96
N ILE A 5 5.07 -10.59 -4.64
CA ILE A 5 3.95 -10.02 -3.92
C ILE A 5 4.25 -8.61 -3.44
N PHE A 6 5.18 -7.86 -4.02
CA PHE A 6 5.39 -6.44 -3.71
C PHE A 6 5.72 -5.64 -4.98
N ALA A 7 4.98 -5.93 -6.05
CA ALA A 7 5.19 -5.31 -7.36
C ALA A 7 4.33 -4.06 -7.53
N HIS A 8 4.94 -2.88 -7.29
CA HIS A 8 4.26 -1.61 -7.51
C HIS A 8 4.09 -1.30 -9.00
N ILE A 9 2.87 -0.96 -9.40
CA ILE A 9 2.54 -0.45 -10.74
C ILE A 9 1.43 0.59 -10.64
N PHE A 10 1.39 1.53 -11.57
CA PHE A 10 0.37 2.54 -11.71
C PHE A 10 -0.36 2.35 -13.04
N PRO A 11 -1.67 2.00 -13.02
CA PRO A 11 -2.48 2.03 -14.22
C PRO A 11 -2.40 3.41 -14.89
N LYS A 12 -2.28 3.44 -16.22
CA LYS A 12 -2.02 4.69 -16.95
C LYS A 12 -3.04 5.79 -16.66
N SER A 13 -4.32 5.44 -16.61
CA SER A 13 -5.41 6.39 -16.29
C SER A 13 -5.25 7.02 -14.90
N TYR A 14 -4.91 6.20 -13.91
CA TYR A 14 -4.59 6.65 -12.55
C TYR A 14 -3.36 7.56 -12.54
N PHE A 15 -2.28 7.16 -13.21
CA PHE A 15 -1.03 7.95 -13.28
C PHE A 15 -1.27 9.33 -13.92
N ASP A 16 -1.99 9.37 -15.03
CA ASP A 16 -2.29 10.62 -15.75
C ASP A 16 -3.14 11.57 -14.87
N LYS A 17 -4.07 11.04 -14.08
CA LYS A 17 -4.85 11.83 -13.10
C LYS A 17 -3.97 12.27 -11.92
N MET A 18 -3.15 11.37 -11.37
CA MET A 18 -2.22 11.64 -10.27
C MET A 18 -1.30 12.83 -10.61
N VAL A 19 -0.75 12.87 -11.82
CA VAL A 19 0.09 13.98 -12.30
C VAL A 19 -0.66 15.31 -12.32
N LYS A 20 -1.96 15.31 -12.63
CA LYS A 20 -2.81 16.50 -12.66
C LYS A 20 -3.18 17.01 -11.27
N VAL A 21 -3.49 16.12 -10.33
CA VAL A 21 -3.91 16.49 -8.96
C VAL A 21 -2.73 16.84 -8.04
N ALA A 22 -1.53 16.31 -8.34
CA ALA A 22 -0.30 16.61 -7.61
C ALA A 22 0.84 17.02 -8.57
N PRO A 23 0.73 18.18 -9.25
CA PRO A 23 1.71 18.60 -10.25
C PRO A 23 3.10 18.85 -9.64
N GLY A 24 3.17 19.32 -8.39
CA GLY A 24 4.39 19.61 -7.63
C GLY A 24 4.83 18.51 -6.65
N GLY A 25 4.39 17.27 -6.84
CA GLY A 25 4.62 16.18 -5.91
C GLY A 25 6.07 16.11 -5.38
N LYS A 26 6.22 16.16 -4.06
CA LYS A 26 7.53 16.10 -3.38
C LYS A 26 8.15 14.69 -3.50
N ASP A 27 9.48 14.64 -3.43
CA ASP A 27 10.38 13.49 -3.33
C ASP A 27 9.91 12.15 -3.95
N MET A 28 9.00 11.42 -3.29
CA MET A 28 8.49 10.13 -3.77
C MET A 28 7.78 10.23 -5.12
N HIS A 29 7.03 11.30 -5.38
CA HIS A 29 6.40 11.51 -6.69
C HIS A 29 7.43 11.66 -7.81
N LYS A 30 8.56 12.32 -7.53
CA LYS A 30 9.65 12.49 -8.50
C LYS A 30 10.38 11.18 -8.73
N ARG A 31 10.65 10.41 -7.67
CA ARG A 31 11.30 9.08 -7.77
C ARG A 31 10.50 8.10 -8.59
N VAL A 32 9.20 7.98 -8.30
CA VAL A 32 8.33 7.04 -9.01
C VAL A 32 8.23 7.38 -10.50
N ARG A 33 8.17 8.67 -10.86
CA ARG A 33 8.20 9.10 -12.28
C ARG A 33 9.48 8.71 -13.02
N ASN A 34 10.57 8.43 -12.31
CA ASN A 34 11.86 8.04 -12.90
C ASN A 34 12.03 6.52 -13.01
N VAL A 35 11.01 5.72 -12.67
CA VAL A 35 11.01 4.26 -12.84
C VAL A 35 10.05 3.93 -13.98
N PRO A 36 10.51 3.81 -15.24
CA PRO A 36 9.61 3.68 -16.38
C PRO A 36 8.65 2.50 -16.26
N SER A 37 9.15 1.35 -15.77
CA SER A 37 8.37 0.12 -15.57
C SER A 37 7.18 0.25 -14.62
N ILE A 38 7.05 1.36 -13.87
CA ILE A 38 5.87 1.58 -13.02
C ILE A 38 4.62 1.96 -13.83
N VAL A 39 4.76 2.46 -15.06
CA VAL A 39 3.63 2.77 -15.95
C VAL A 39 3.80 2.09 -17.32
N ASP A 40 5.04 1.94 -17.79
CA ASP A 40 5.38 1.31 -19.06
C ASP A 40 5.38 -0.23 -18.90
N LEU A 41 4.38 -0.87 -19.50
CA LEU A 41 4.23 -2.32 -19.47
C LEU A 41 5.27 -3.05 -20.33
N ASP A 42 5.71 -2.46 -21.44
CA ASP A 42 6.70 -3.09 -22.30
C ASP A 42 8.03 -3.19 -21.57
N GLU A 43 8.45 -2.10 -20.91
CA GLU A 43 9.64 -2.11 -20.06
C GLU A 43 9.48 -3.06 -18.85
N ARG A 44 8.29 -3.10 -18.23
CA ARG A 44 8.02 -4.05 -17.14
C ARG A 44 8.16 -5.49 -17.60
N PHE A 45 7.52 -5.88 -18.71
CA PHE A 45 7.58 -7.24 -19.22
C PHE A 45 9.00 -7.62 -19.64
N ARG A 46 9.75 -6.69 -20.26
CA ARG A 46 11.18 -6.91 -20.55
C ARG A 46 12.01 -7.23 -19.31
N ILE A 47 11.70 -6.62 -18.16
CA ILE A 47 12.36 -6.93 -16.88
C ILE A 47 11.87 -8.28 -16.34
N MET A 48 10.57 -8.55 -16.37
CA MET A 48 9.99 -9.82 -15.92
C MET A 48 10.56 -11.02 -16.68
N ASP A 49 10.75 -10.88 -17.99
CA ASP A 49 11.23 -11.93 -18.90
C ASP A 49 12.70 -12.32 -18.67
N ARG A 50 13.41 -11.61 -17.78
CA ARG A 50 14.73 -12.00 -17.29
C ARG A 50 14.68 -13.14 -16.26
N PHE A 51 13.49 -13.52 -15.81
CA PHE A 51 13.28 -14.52 -14.77
C PHE A 51 12.30 -15.59 -15.25
N ASP A 52 12.73 -16.86 -15.19
CA ASP A 52 11.88 -17.98 -15.57
C ASP A 52 10.66 -18.13 -14.65
N GLU A 53 9.49 -18.33 -15.25
CA GLU A 53 8.19 -18.55 -14.59
C GLU A 53 7.85 -17.50 -13.51
N TYR A 54 8.12 -16.22 -13.79
CA TYR A 54 7.94 -15.12 -12.85
C TYR A 54 6.67 -14.31 -13.12
N VAL A 55 5.86 -14.12 -12.07
CA VAL A 55 4.59 -13.39 -12.10
C VAL A 55 4.49 -12.42 -10.93
N GLN A 56 3.63 -11.40 -11.04
CA GLN A 56 3.53 -10.31 -10.08
C GLN A 56 2.09 -10.10 -9.60
N VAL A 57 1.84 -10.22 -8.29
CA VAL A 57 0.62 -9.68 -7.68
C VAL A 57 0.83 -8.17 -7.56
N ILE A 58 0.09 -7.42 -8.38
CA ILE A 58 0.32 -5.99 -8.54
C ILE A 58 -0.42 -5.16 -7.48
N CYS A 59 0.22 -4.10 -7.01
CA CYS A 59 -0.39 -3.15 -6.08
C CYS A 59 0.05 -1.72 -6.43
N LEU A 60 -0.63 -0.73 -5.86
CA LEU A 60 -0.24 0.66 -6.02
C LEU A 60 0.98 0.95 -5.15
N GLY A 61 2.00 1.62 -5.69
CA GLY A 61 3.10 2.16 -4.90
C GLY A 61 2.76 3.46 -4.17
N SER A 62 3.73 3.96 -3.40
CA SER A 62 3.65 5.27 -2.75
C SER A 62 3.51 6.43 -3.77
N PRO A 63 2.82 7.52 -3.40
CA PRO A 63 2.32 7.78 -2.04
C PRO A 63 0.87 7.32 -1.80
N PRO A 64 0.42 7.31 -0.53
CA PRO A 64 -0.95 6.95 -0.17
C PRO A 64 -1.99 7.82 -0.89
N ILE A 65 -3.15 7.26 -1.23
CA ILE A 65 -4.17 7.98 -2.03
C ILE A 65 -4.71 9.21 -1.29
N GLU A 66 -4.82 9.12 0.02
CA GLU A 66 -5.34 10.19 0.87
C GLU A 66 -4.48 11.46 0.88
N VAL A 67 -3.24 11.44 0.37
CA VAL A 67 -2.41 12.64 0.26
C VAL A 67 -2.82 13.55 -0.89
N PHE A 68 -3.63 13.05 -1.84
CA PHE A 68 -4.02 13.81 -3.02
C PHE A 68 -5.12 14.84 -2.76
N GLY A 69 -5.82 14.74 -1.64
CA GLY A 69 -6.86 15.71 -1.31
C GLY A 69 -7.93 15.20 -0.35
N PRO A 70 -9.10 15.85 -0.32
CA PRO A 70 -10.21 15.48 0.56
C PRO A 70 -10.80 14.11 0.19
N PRO A 71 -11.64 13.51 1.07
CA PRO A 71 -12.25 12.19 0.87
C PRO A 71 -12.85 11.94 -0.51
N SER A 72 -13.51 12.94 -1.11
CA SER A 72 -14.09 12.83 -2.46
C SER A 72 -13.05 12.58 -3.55
N ILE A 73 -11.89 13.24 -3.48
CA ILE A 73 -10.77 13.03 -4.40
C ILE A 73 -10.14 11.66 -4.16
N SER A 74 -9.91 11.29 -2.91
CA SER A 74 -9.39 9.97 -2.57
C SER A 74 -10.27 8.85 -3.12
N ARG A 75 -11.60 8.98 -2.98
CA ARG A 75 -12.57 8.00 -3.47
C ARG A 75 -12.53 7.87 -4.99
N GLU A 76 -12.46 9.00 -5.71
CA GLU A 76 -12.30 9.00 -7.18
C GLU A 76 -11.00 8.31 -7.59
N MET A 77 -9.89 8.66 -6.93
CA MET A 77 -8.56 8.10 -7.21
C MET A 77 -8.48 6.60 -6.92
N ALA A 78 -9.08 6.13 -5.83
CA ALA A 78 -9.12 4.71 -5.47
C ALA A 78 -9.91 3.88 -6.48
N LYS A 79 -11.11 4.36 -6.88
CA LYS A 79 -11.89 3.69 -7.94
C LYS A 79 -11.10 3.60 -9.24
N LEU A 80 -10.51 4.71 -9.67
CA LEU A 80 -9.71 4.78 -10.89
C LEU A 80 -8.50 3.83 -10.85
N ALA A 81 -7.81 3.75 -9.71
CA ALA A 81 -6.71 2.81 -9.50
C ALA A 81 -7.19 1.37 -9.60
N ASN A 82 -8.22 1.00 -8.83
CA ASN A 82 -8.68 -0.38 -8.72
C ASN A 82 -9.30 -0.90 -10.02
N ASP A 83 -10.06 -0.06 -10.74
CA ASP A 83 -10.60 -0.40 -12.06
C ASP A 83 -9.48 -0.65 -13.07
N GLY A 84 -8.44 0.20 -13.05
CA GLY A 84 -7.25 0.03 -13.89
C GLY A 84 -6.44 -1.23 -13.54
N MET A 85 -6.27 -1.54 -12.26
CA MET A 85 -5.60 -2.77 -11.81
C MET A 85 -6.35 -4.02 -12.25
N ALA A 86 -7.68 -4.02 -12.10
CA ALA A 86 -8.53 -5.12 -12.55
C ALA A 86 -8.44 -5.31 -14.07
N GLU A 87 -8.39 -4.22 -14.84
CA GLU A 87 -8.18 -4.27 -16.29
C GLU A 87 -6.82 -4.88 -16.66
N LEU A 88 -5.75 -4.49 -15.97
CA LEU A 88 -4.41 -5.04 -16.18
C LEU A 88 -4.36 -6.55 -15.91
N VAL A 89 -4.92 -7.00 -14.79
CA VAL A 89 -5.02 -8.43 -14.44
C VAL A 89 -5.83 -9.19 -15.49
N ARG A 90 -6.95 -8.63 -15.96
CA ARG A 90 -7.77 -9.26 -16.99
C ARG A 90 -7.03 -9.41 -18.33
N LYS A 91 -6.23 -8.41 -18.72
CA LYS A 91 -5.50 -8.40 -20.00
C LYS A 91 -4.22 -9.24 -19.98
N HIS A 92 -3.56 -9.35 -18.83
CA HIS A 92 -2.22 -9.93 -18.70
C HIS A 92 -2.17 -10.97 -17.58
N ARG A 93 -3.17 -11.85 -17.50
CA ARG A 93 -3.33 -12.82 -16.39
C ARG A 93 -2.15 -13.79 -16.24
N ASP A 94 -1.44 -14.05 -17.33
CA ASP A 94 -0.20 -14.85 -17.37
C ASP A 94 0.97 -14.17 -16.66
N ARG A 95 0.95 -12.83 -16.55
CA ARG A 95 1.97 -12.03 -15.87
C ARG A 95 1.49 -11.51 -14.52
N PHE A 96 0.21 -11.16 -14.41
CA PHE A 96 -0.43 -10.57 -13.24
C PHE A 96 -1.58 -11.46 -12.75
N PRO A 97 -1.32 -12.42 -11.84
CA PRO A 97 -2.34 -13.37 -11.40
C PRO A 97 -3.40 -12.75 -10.48
N GLY A 98 -3.16 -11.54 -9.97
CA GLY A 98 -4.09 -10.80 -9.12
C GLY A 98 -3.57 -9.41 -8.78
N PHE A 99 -4.41 -8.62 -8.11
CA PHE A 99 -4.03 -7.30 -7.62
C PHE A 99 -4.53 -7.06 -6.19
N ILE A 100 -3.87 -6.12 -5.52
CA ILE A 100 -4.24 -5.65 -4.18
C ILE A 100 -4.86 -4.26 -4.31
N ALA A 101 -6.08 -4.10 -3.80
CA ALA A 101 -6.82 -2.86 -3.92
C ALA A 101 -6.25 -1.77 -3.01
N SER A 102 -6.20 -0.53 -3.51
CA SER A 102 -5.90 0.65 -2.69
C SER A 102 -7.19 1.33 -2.26
N LEU A 103 -7.20 1.89 -1.05
CA LEU A 103 -8.41 2.41 -0.42
C LEU A 103 -8.31 3.91 -0.12
N PRO A 104 -9.43 4.65 -0.16
CA PRO A 104 -9.48 6.04 0.28
C PRO A 104 -9.49 6.11 1.82
N MET A 105 -8.34 5.89 2.48
CA MET A 105 -8.29 5.70 3.93
C MET A 105 -8.72 6.92 4.77
N ASN A 106 -8.81 8.12 4.17
CA ASN A 106 -9.38 9.30 4.81
C ASN A 106 -10.92 9.40 4.72
N ASP A 107 -11.59 8.39 4.17
CA ASP A 107 -13.03 8.32 3.94
C ASP A 107 -13.61 7.03 4.59
N PRO A 108 -14.09 7.07 5.84
CA PRO A 108 -14.50 5.86 6.57
C PRO A 108 -15.59 5.04 5.89
N GLU A 109 -16.56 5.70 5.26
CA GLU A 109 -17.61 5.01 4.49
C GLU A 109 -17.07 4.55 3.14
N GLY A 110 -16.32 5.42 2.45
CA GLY A 110 -15.76 5.14 1.14
C GLY A 110 -14.75 3.98 1.15
N LEU A 111 -13.95 3.84 2.19
CA LEU A 111 -12.95 2.78 2.29
C LEU A 111 -13.59 1.39 2.41
N LEU A 112 -14.68 1.26 3.17
CA LEU A 112 -15.38 0.00 3.34
C LEU A 112 -16.10 -0.40 2.05
N ALA A 113 -16.81 0.56 1.45
CA ALA A 113 -17.51 0.34 0.18
C ALA A 113 -16.54 -0.05 -0.94
N GLU A 114 -15.39 0.61 -1.04
CA GLU A 114 -14.41 0.32 -2.08
C GLU A 114 -13.67 -1.00 -1.83
N ALA A 115 -13.37 -1.36 -0.58
CA ALA A 115 -12.79 -2.67 -0.25
C ALA A 115 -13.74 -3.81 -0.66
N GLU A 116 -15.03 -3.70 -0.32
CA GLU A 116 -16.03 -4.69 -0.67
C GLU A 116 -16.22 -4.80 -2.18
N ARG A 117 -16.34 -3.67 -2.89
CA ARG A 117 -16.44 -3.62 -4.35
C ARG A 117 -15.22 -4.25 -5.02
N ALA A 118 -14.02 -3.84 -4.61
CA ALA A 118 -12.79 -4.32 -5.24
C ALA A 118 -12.63 -5.84 -5.08
N ILE A 119 -12.96 -6.39 -3.90
CA ILE A 119 -12.86 -7.83 -3.66
C ILE A 119 -13.97 -8.60 -4.39
N LYS A 120 -15.22 -8.16 -4.26
CA LYS A 120 -16.38 -8.94 -4.76
C LYS A 120 -16.66 -8.77 -6.24
N GLU A 121 -16.41 -7.59 -6.79
CA GLU A 121 -16.77 -7.25 -8.17
C GLU A 121 -15.55 -7.22 -9.09
N LEU A 122 -14.40 -6.72 -8.61
CA LEU A 122 -13.20 -6.56 -9.44
C LEU A 122 -12.20 -7.72 -9.33
N GLY A 123 -12.34 -8.57 -8.32
CA GLY A 123 -11.45 -9.71 -8.10
C GLY A 123 -10.12 -9.35 -7.41
N ALA A 124 -10.08 -8.27 -6.65
CA ALA A 124 -8.94 -7.98 -5.78
C ALA A 124 -8.71 -9.13 -4.79
N VAL A 125 -7.45 -9.55 -4.62
CA VAL A 125 -7.10 -10.68 -3.74
C VAL A 125 -6.76 -10.24 -2.32
N GLY A 126 -6.83 -8.93 -2.04
CA GLY A 126 -6.58 -8.30 -0.76
C GLY A 126 -6.67 -6.78 -0.88
N VAL A 127 -6.38 -6.07 0.20
CA VAL A 127 -6.27 -4.59 0.21
C VAL A 127 -4.91 -4.16 0.75
N GLN A 128 -4.43 -3.01 0.31
CA GLN A 128 -3.22 -2.38 0.81
C GLN A 128 -3.60 -1.13 1.59
N VAL A 129 -3.03 -1.01 2.79
CA VAL A 129 -3.03 0.19 3.62
C VAL A 129 -1.60 0.62 3.87
N PHE A 130 -1.44 1.86 4.31
CA PHE A 130 -0.16 2.36 4.78
C PHE A 130 -0.06 2.31 6.31
N THR A 131 1.14 2.41 6.88
CA THR A 131 1.40 2.36 8.33
C THR A 131 0.64 3.42 9.12
N ASN A 132 0.24 4.52 8.47
CA ASN A 132 -0.59 5.58 9.04
C ASN A 132 -1.49 6.19 7.95
N VAL A 133 -2.54 6.90 8.38
CA VAL A 133 -3.44 7.68 7.54
C VAL A 133 -3.27 9.16 7.86
N LEU A 134 -2.50 9.88 7.03
CA LEU A 134 -2.17 11.30 7.25
C LEU A 134 -1.60 11.56 8.66
N GLY A 135 -0.68 10.70 9.11
CA GLY A 135 -0.06 10.76 10.44
C GLY A 135 -0.88 10.15 11.58
N ARG A 136 -2.10 9.66 11.31
CA ARG A 136 -2.93 8.97 12.32
C ARG A 136 -2.70 7.45 12.27
N PRO A 137 -2.64 6.75 13.42
CA PRO A 137 -2.43 5.30 13.43
C PRO A 137 -3.63 4.55 12.84
N LEU A 138 -3.38 3.35 12.31
CA LEU A 138 -4.42 2.45 11.75
C LEU A 138 -5.45 1.95 12.78
N THR A 139 -5.15 2.05 14.07
CA THR A 139 -6.00 1.59 15.17
C THR A 139 -7.05 2.60 15.61
N ARG A 140 -7.28 3.65 14.81
CA ARG A 140 -8.32 4.63 15.06
C ARG A 140 -9.72 4.02 14.81
N PRO A 141 -10.76 4.42 15.57
CA PRO A 141 -12.13 3.91 15.37
C PRO A 141 -12.66 4.05 13.94
N GLU A 142 -12.19 5.05 13.20
CA GLU A 142 -12.58 5.32 11.81
C GLU A 142 -11.99 4.32 10.81
N THR A 143 -10.88 3.65 11.14
CA THR A 143 -10.17 2.70 10.27
C THR A 143 -10.28 1.26 10.73
N MET A 144 -10.49 1.01 12.03
CA MET A 144 -10.67 -0.33 12.59
C MET A 144 -11.76 -1.17 11.93
N PRO A 145 -12.92 -0.62 11.50
CA PRO A 145 -13.95 -1.37 10.77
C PRO A 145 -13.46 -2.03 9.48
N LEU A 146 -12.35 -1.54 8.88
CA LEU A 146 -11.73 -2.21 7.74
C LEU A 146 -11.28 -3.62 8.13
N PHE A 147 -10.65 -3.79 9.29
CA PHE A 147 -10.15 -5.09 9.71
C PHE A 147 -11.29 -6.07 10.02
N ASP A 148 -12.39 -5.56 10.59
CA ASP A 148 -13.62 -6.35 10.77
C ASP A 148 -14.16 -6.86 9.43
N LEU A 149 -14.20 -5.99 8.40
CA LEU A 149 -14.61 -6.35 7.05
C LEU A 149 -13.65 -7.36 6.41
N MET A 150 -12.34 -7.15 6.53
CA MET A 150 -11.32 -8.00 5.93
C MET A 150 -11.28 -9.40 6.56
N ALA A 151 -11.50 -9.49 7.88
CA ALA A 151 -11.70 -10.76 8.59
C ALA A 151 -12.96 -11.48 8.08
N LYS A 152 -14.08 -10.76 7.91
CA LYS A 152 -15.33 -11.34 7.36
C LYS A 152 -15.17 -11.83 5.92
N LEU A 153 -14.41 -11.10 5.09
CA LEU A 153 -14.15 -11.47 3.69
C LEU A 153 -13.05 -12.53 3.53
N ASP A 154 -12.36 -12.87 4.62
CA ASP A 154 -11.21 -13.77 4.65
C ASP A 154 -10.10 -13.37 3.65
N ARG A 155 -9.83 -12.06 3.54
CA ARG A 155 -8.83 -11.50 2.63
C ARG A 155 -7.69 -10.82 3.39
N PRO A 156 -6.45 -10.88 2.87
CA PRO A 156 -5.30 -10.27 3.52
C PRO A 156 -5.31 -8.74 3.43
N VAL A 157 -4.73 -8.11 4.46
CA VAL A 157 -4.37 -6.69 4.48
C VAL A 157 -2.86 -6.57 4.35
N TRP A 158 -2.40 -5.89 3.31
CA TRP A 158 -1.00 -5.54 3.12
C TRP A 158 -0.71 -4.20 3.78
N ILE A 159 0.37 -4.11 4.52
CA ILE A 159 0.83 -2.89 5.17
C ILE A 159 2.12 -2.41 4.49
N HIS A 160 2.05 -1.25 3.85
CA HIS A 160 3.18 -0.55 3.26
C HIS A 160 3.64 0.61 4.17
N PRO A 161 4.94 0.87 4.36
CA PRO A 161 5.41 2.01 5.15
C PRO A 161 5.08 3.37 4.50
N ALA A 162 4.76 4.38 5.32
CA ALA A 162 4.48 5.75 4.91
C ALA A 162 5.19 6.79 5.79
N ARG A 163 6.51 6.89 5.62
CA ARG A 163 7.32 7.99 6.14
C ARG A 163 7.95 8.76 4.98
N GLY A 164 7.95 10.09 5.06
CA GLY A 164 8.65 10.98 4.13
C GLY A 164 9.91 11.56 4.72
N ALA A 165 10.72 12.23 3.88
CA ALA A 165 11.92 12.93 4.32
C ALA A 165 11.62 14.08 5.28
N ASP A 166 10.40 14.63 5.27
CA ASP A 166 9.92 15.69 6.17
C ASP A 166 9.79 15.24 7.63
N PHE A 167 9.94 13.95 7.94
CA PHE A 167 10.04 13.45 9.31
C PHE A 167 11.50 13.50 9.79
N PRO A 168 11.89 14.46 10.66
CA PRO A 168 13.28 14.61 11.10
C PRO A 168 13.75 13.48 12.00
N ASP A 169 15.04 13.14 11.93
CA ASP A 169 15.63 12.07 12.75
C ASP A 169 15.98 12.57 14.16
N TYR A 170 16.33 13.86 14.26
CA TYR A 170 16.52 14.55 15.54
C TYR A 170 15.62 15.79 15.66
N LYS A 171 15.26 16.15 16.90
CA LYS A 171 14.33 17.26 17.19
C LYS A 171 14.74 18.61 16.60
N GLU A 172 16.04 18.85 16.45
CA GLU A 172 16.59 20.11 15.92
C GLU A 172 16.79 20.09 14.39
N GLU A 173 16.53 18.96 13.72
CA GLU A 173 16.63 18.87 12.28
C GLU A 173 15.31 19.29 11.61
N PRO A 174 15.37 19.98 10.45
CA PRO A 174 14.17 20.35 9.70
C PRO A 174 13.58 19.18 8.89
N LYS A 175 14.35 18.12 8.67
CA LYS A 175 13.99 16.93 7.88
C LYS A 175 14.99 15.79 8.14
N SER A 176 14.65 14.57 7.75
CA SER A 176 15.60 13.45 7.75
C SER A 176 16.72 13.68 6.74
N HIS A 177 17.93 13.29 7.15
CA HIS A 177 19.14 13.38 6.33
C HIS A 177 19.56 12.00 5.83
N TYR A 178 20.39 11.97 4.77
CA TYR A 178 21.04 10.76 4.25
C TYR A 178 20.10 9.62 3.90
N GLU A 179 18.85 9.92 3.58
CA GLU A 179 17.84 8.91 3.30
C GLU A 179 17.67 7.91 4.47
N ILE A 180 17.73 8.39 5.71
CA ILE A 180 17.46 7.57 6.90
C ILE A 180 15.95 7.27 7.00
N TRP A 181 15.10 8.23 6.63
CA TRP A 181 13.63 8.13 6.66
C TRP A 181 13.06 6.90 5.95
N TRP A 182 13.67 6.42 4.85
CA TRP A 182 13.27 5.17 4.19
C TRP A 182 14.12 3.98 4.66
N THR A 183 15.43 4.14 4.87
CA THR A 183 16.34 3.02 5.22
C THR A 183 15.99 2.40 6.57
N PHE A 184 15.87 3.22 7.62
CA PHE A 184 15.50 2.77 8.96
C PHE A 184 14.09 3.20 9.34
N GLY A 185 13.63 4.34 8.82
CA GLY A 185 12.32 4.86 9.15
C GLY A 185 11.15 4.01 8.65
N TRP A 186 11.24 3.41 7.46
CA TRP A 186 10.19 2.53 6.95
C TRP A 186 10.05 1.22 7.75
N PRO A 187 11.13 0.45 8.01
CA PRO A 187 11.04 -0.72 8.88
C PRO A 187 10.54 -0.37 10.29
N TYR A 188 10.94 0.78 10.84
CA TYR A 188 10.45 1.25 12.14
C TYR A 188 8.94 1.53 12.12
N GLU A 189 8.44 2.28 11.14
CA GLU A 189 7.01 2.55 10.98
C GLU A 189 6.19 1.27 10.84
N THR A 190 6.67 0.30 10.07
CA THR A 190 6.00 -1.00 9.94
C THR A 190 5.95 -1.74 11.28
N SER A 191 7.04 -1.75 12.04
CA SER A 191 7.06 -2.34 13.39
C SER A 191 6.08 -1.68 14.33
N VAL A 192 6.02 -0.34 14.35
CA VAL A 192 5.10 0.42 15.22
C VAL A 192 3.65 0.15 14.85
N ALA A 193 3.31 0.16 13.55
CA ALA A 193 1.97 -0.14 13.09
C ALA A 193 1.54 -1.56 13.49
N MET A 194 2.41 -2.56 13.34
CA MET A 194 2.14 -3.93 13.76
C MET A 194 1.94 -4.05 15.28
N ALA A 195 2.82 -3.42 16.07
CA ALA A 195 2.69 -3.41 17.53
C ALA A 195 1.34 -2.79 17.95
N HIS A 196 0.92 -1.70 17.33
CA HIS A 196 -0.39 -1.09 17.60
C HIS A 196 -1.55 -2.05 17.29
N LEU A 197 -1.52 -2.75 16.14
CA LEU A 197 -2.57 -3.71 15.79
C LEU A 197 -2.63 -4.86 16.80
N VAL A 198 -1.48 -5.42 17.19
CA VAL A 198 -1.40 -6.46 18.23
C VAL A 198 -1.97 -5.95 19.56
N PHE A 199 -1.48 -4.84 20.08
CA PHE A 199 -1.91 -4.31 21.39
C PHE A 199 -3.32 -3.72 21.38
N SER A 200 -3.93 -3.47 20.22
CA SER A 200 -5.35 -3.16 20.12
C SER A 200 -6.27 -4.38 20.30
N GLY A 201 -5.70 -5.59 20.42
CA GLY A 201 -6.44 -6.85 20.51
C GLY A 201 -7.00 -7.32 19.17
N LEU A 202 -6.42 -6.88 18.04
CA LEU A 202 -6.93 -7.25 16.72
C LEU A 202 -6.88 -8.77 16.51
N PHE A 203 -5.75 -9.38 16.87
CA PHE A 203 -5.55 -10.83 16.72
C PHE A 203 -6.29 -11.63 17.79
N ASP A 204 -6.61 -11.04 18.95
CA ASP A 204 -7.51 -11.65 19.93
C ASP A 204 -8.95 -11.71 19.39
N LYS A 205 -9.39 -10.65 18.72
CA LYS A 205 -10.73 -10.55 18.12
C LYS A 205 -10.85 -11.41 16.85
N TYR A 206 -9.80 -11.46 16.02
CA TYR A 206 -9.76 -12.19 14.76
C TYR A 206 -8.47 -13.01 14.63
N PRO A 207 -8.40 -14.20 15.24
CA PRO A 207 -7.18 -15.02 15.23
C PRO A 207 -6.69 -15.40 13.83
N GLU A 208 -7.60 -15.53 12.87
CA GLU A 208 -7.30 -15.94 11.49
C GLU A 208 -7.05 -14.76 10.53
N ILE A 209 -7.04 -13.51 11.02
CA ILE A 209 -6.82 -12.36 10.16
C ILE A 209 -5.41 -12.38 9.57
N LYS A 210 -5.33 -12.15 8.26
CA LYS A 210 -4.06 -12.20 7.50
C LYS A 210 -3.52 -10.79 7.32
N ILE A 211 -2.42 -10.48 7.99
CA ILE A 211 -1.67 -9.23 7.79
C ILE A 211 -0.33 -9.56 7.12
N ILE A 212 -0.04 -8.88 6.01
CA ILE A 212 1.20 -9.04 5.24
C ILE A 212 1.98 -7.73 5.33
N THR A 213 3.25 -7.82 5.71
CA THR A 213 4.14 -6.66 5.87
C THR A 213 5.31 -6.72 4.90
N HIS A 214 5.78 -5.55 4.48
CA HIS A 214 6.99 -5.42 3.66
C HIS A 214 8.26 -5.60 4.52
N HIS A 215 9.41 -5.73 3.87
CA HIS A 215 10.74 -5.60 4.49
C HIS A 215 10.98 -6.56 5.68
N LEU A 216 10.69 -7.85 5.49
CA LEU A 216 10.94 -8.91 6.48
C LEU A 216 10.26 -8.64 7.84
N GLY A 217 9.03 -8.13 7.85
CA GLY A 217 8.34 -7.80 9.11
C GLY A 217 8.84 -6.52 9.77
N GLY A 218 9.52 -5.66 9.02
CA GLY A 218 10.16 -4.46 9.53
C GLY A 218 11.33 -4.83 10.45
N MET A 219 11.27 -4.37 11.69
CA MET A 219 12.29 -4.68 12.70
C MET A 219 11.87 -5.81 13.65
N ILE A 220 10.59 -6.22 13.63
CA ILE A 220 10.04 -7.14 14.64
C ILE A 220 10.80 -8.47 14.75
N PRO A 221 11.12 -9.19 13.65
CA PRO A 221 11.83 -10.47 13.80
C PRO A 221 13.21 -10.36 14.44
N TYR A 222 13.87 -9.21 14.31
CA TYR A 222 15.16 -8.98 14.97
C TYR A 222 15.02 -8.57 16.44
N PHE A 223 13.86 -8.02 16.82
CA PHE A 223 13.57 -7.54 18.17
C PHE A 223 12.58 -8.43 18.92
N GLU A 224 12.36 -9.69 18.51
CA GLU A 224 11.36 -10.57 19.12
C GLU A 224 11.49 -10.70 20.64
N GLY A 225 12.70 -10.76 21.20
CA GLY A 225 12.92 -10.83 22.65
C GLY A 225 12.72 -9.50 23.40
N ARG A 226 12.43 -8.41 22.69
CA ARG A 226 12.13 -7.09 23.25
C ARG A 226 10.68 -6.64 23.00
N VAL A 227 10.08 -7.12 21.91
CA VAL A 227 8.68 -6.93 21.61
C VAL A 227 7.90 -7.91 22.48
N GLY A 228 7.01 -7.38 23.33
CA GLY A 228 6.39 -8.11 24.45
C GLY A 228 5.69 -9.40 24.09
#